data_AF-A0A3B9ZMI9-F1
#
_entry.id   AF-A0A3B9ZMI9-F1
#
_cell.length_a   1.000
_cell.length_b   1.000
_cell.length_c   1.000
_cell.angle_alpha   90.00
_cell.angle_beta   90.00
_cell.angle_gamma   90.00
#
_symmetry.space_group_name_H-M   'P 1'
#
loop_
_entity.id
_entity.type
_entity.pdbx_description
1 polymer ?
#
loop_
_entity_poly.entity_id
_entity_poly.type
_entity_poly.pdbx_seq_one_letter_code
_entity_poly.pdbx_strand_id
1 'polypeptide(L)'
;MELKVLFCTLLCIFTAFSSCKKSDDEQHLNLSVPKIKTITHHGSQTVSENYEYDASGRVLNITYSGGTYDQYDYRMDKIIRKTFVDENFPPIPIRFSSIRRDW
;
A
#
# COMPACT_ATOMS: atom_id res chain seq x y z
N MET A 1 -41.96 30.44 34.47
CA MET A 1 -40.50 30.24 34.47
C MET A 1 -40.30 28.90 35.18
N GLU A 2 -39.92 27.76 34.62
CA GLU A 2 -39.11 27.42 33.45
C GLU A 2 -39.34 25.91 33.16
N LEU A 3 -40.38 25.51 32.40
CA LEU A 3 -40.50 24.12 31.91
C LEU A 3 -40.51 24.03 30.37
N LYS A 4 -40.55 25.18 29.69
CA LYS A 4 -40.47 25.28 28.23
C LYS A 4 -39.03 25.27 27.72
N VAL A 5 -38.06 25.69 28.55
CA VAL A 5 -36.64 25.79 28.16
C VAL A 5 -35.95 24.42 28.13
N LEU A 6 -36.38 23.47 28.95
CA LEU A 6 -35.80 22.11 29.01
C LEU A 6 -36.14 21.26 27.77
N PHE A 7 -37.31 21.46 27.17
CA PHE A 7 -37.70 20.75 25.94
C PHE A 7 -36.98 21.28 24.70
N CYS A 8 -36.64 22.57 24.68
CA CYS A 8 -36.00 23.21 23.54
C CYS A 8 -34.52 22.82 23.43
N THR A 9 -33.83 22.59 24.56
CA THR A 9 -32.42 22.17 24.56
C THR A 9 -32.24 20.69 24.25
N LEU A 10 -33.19 19.83 24.64
CA LEU A 10 -33.10 18.39 24.35
C LEU A 10 -33.32 18.07 22.85
N LEU A 11 -34.19 18.84 22.17
CA LEU A 11 -34.47 18.65 20.75
C LEU A 11 -33.28 19.04 19.86
N CYS A 12 -32.46 20.02 20.27
CA CYS A 12 -31.26 20.42 19.54
C CYS A 12 -30.12 19.38 19.61
N ILE A 13 -30.05 18.58 20.69
CA ILE A 13 -29.03 17.54 20.82
C ILE A 13 -29.34 16.35 19.90
N PHE A 14 -30.63 16.03 19.68
CA PHE A 14 -31.03 14.94 18.80
C PHE A 14 -30.90 15.26 17.30
N THR A 15 -31.05 16.53 16.89
CA THR A 15 -30.89 16.92 15.48
C THR A 15 -29.43 17.23 15.08
N ALA A 16 -28.51 17.31 16.05
CA ALA A 16 -27.08 17.50 15.76
C ALA A 16 -26.39 16.24 15.19
N PHE A 17 -27.05 15.06 15.23
CA PHE A 17 -26.50 13.82 14.67
C PHE A 17 -27.01 13.48 13.25
N SER A 18 -27.88 14.30 12.64
CA SER A 18 -28.48 14.03 11.32
C SER A 18 -27.81 14.71 10.12
N SER A 19 -26.53 15.09 10.22
CA SER A 19 -25.70 15.35 9.05
C SER A 19 -24.21 15.20 9.34
N CYS A 20 -23.83 14.05 9.89
CA CYS A 20 -22.52 13.50 9.55
C CYS A 20 -22.75 12.51 8.40
N LYS A 21 -22.91 13.04 7.18
CA LYS A 21 -22.65 12.20 6.01
C LYS A 21 -21.16 11.91 6.05
N LYS A 22 -20.80 10.82 6.72
CA LYS A 22 -19.53 10.15 6.50
C LYS A 22 -19.57 9.77 5.02
N SER A 23 -18.92 10.57 4.20
CA SER A 23 -18.58 10.18 2.83
C SER A 23 -17.66 8.98 3.03
N ASP A 24 -18.17 7.81 2.70
CA ASP A 24 -17.37 6.61 2.47
C ASP A 24 -16.61 6.80 1.15
N ASP A 25 -15.81 7.86 1.07
CA ASP A 25 -14.71 7.89 0.12
C ASP A 25 -13.65 6.99 0.76
N GLU A 26 -13.70 5.70 0.39
CA GLU A 26 -12.51 4.86 0.35
C GLU A 26 -11.47 5.55 -0.56
N GLN A 27 -10.86 6.61 -0.05
CA GLN A 27 -9.51 6.91 -0.43
C GLN A 27 -8.73 5.73 0.14
N HIS A 28 -8.50 4.74 -0.72
CA HIS A 28 -7.29 3.94 -0.71
C HIS A 28 -6.17 4.93 -0.45
N LEU A 29 -5.85 5.13 0.83
CA LEU A 29 -4.73 5.93 1.25
C LEU A 29 -3.56 5.17 0.65
N ASN A 30 -3.05 5.65 -0.48
CA ASN A 30 -1.71 5.32 -0.93
C ASN A 30 -0.81 5.94 0.14
N LEU A 31 -0.80 5.30 1.32
CA LEU A 31 0.18 5.47 2.34
C LEU A 31 1.44 5.00 1.64
N SER A 32 2.13 5.95 1.02
CA SER A 32 3.45 5.73 0.46
C SER A 32 4.31 5.36 1.65
N VAL A 33 4.41 4.06 1.89
CA VAL A 33 5.28 3.51 2.92
C VAL A 33 6.70 3.92 2.53
N PRO A 34 7.53 4.32 3.51
CA PRO A 34 8.84 4.89 3.23
C PRO A 34 9.63 4.02 2.26
N LYS A 35 10.15 4.66 1.23
CA LYS A 35 11.17 4.08 0.36
C LYS A 35 12.46 3.93 1.18
N ILE A 36 12.91 2.71 1.40
CA ILE A 36 14.13 2.44 2.16
C ILE A 36 15.29 2.26 1.17
N LYS A 37 16.40 2.96 1.39
CA LYS A 37 17.64 2.79 0.62
C LYS A 37 18.69 2.10 1.48
N THR A 38 19.22 0.99 0.99
CA THR A 38 20.35 0.28 1.59
C THR A 38 21.60 0.54 0.75
N ILE A 39 22.73 0.76 1.41
CA ILE A 39 24.03 0.97 0.77
C ILE A 39 25.01 -0.01 1.39
N THR A 40 25.67 -0.80 0.54
CA THR A 40 26.65 -1.81 0.94
C THR A 40 27.97 -1.53 0.24
N HIS A 41 29.05 -1.42 1.01
CA HIS A 41 30.40 -1.25 0.49
C HIS A 41 31.08 -2.61 0.37
N HIS A 42 31.35 -3.04 -0.86
CA HIS A 42 32.12 -4.24 -1.19
C HIS A 42 33.52 -3.83 -1.64
N GLY A 43 34.43 -3.63 -0.68
CA GLY A 43 35.77 -3.12 -0.95
C GLY A 43 35.72 -1.70 -1.50
N SER A 44 36.19 -1.49 -2.74
CA SER A 44 36.12 -0.19 -3.44
C SER A 44 34.77 0.04 -4.14
N GLN A 45 33.93 -0.99 -4.27
CA GLN A 45 32.63 -0.87 -4.92
C GLN A 45 31.54 -0.51 -3.91
N THR A 46 30.64 0.39 -4.32
CA THR A 46 29.43 0.72 -3.56
C THR A 46 28.23 0.21 -4.32
N VAL A 47 27.51 -0.73 -3.72
CA VAL A 47 26.24 -1.28 -4.25
C VAL A 47 25.11 -0.68 -3.43
N SER A 48 23.99 -0.33 -4.07
CA SER A 48 22.82 0.18 -3.35
C SER A 48 21.53 -0.41 -3.88
N GLU A 49 20.56 -0.55 -2.99
CA GLU A 49 19.24 -1.08 -3.30
C GLU A 49 18.18 -0.14 -2.73
N ASN A 50 17.12 0.12 -3.48
CA ASN A 50 15.97 0.89 -3.02
C ASN A 50 14.74 -0.01 -2.96
N TYR A 51 14.06 -0.02 -1.81
CA TYR A 51 12.88 -0.83 -1.53
C TYR A 51 11.65 0.07 -1.43
N GLU A 52 10.59 -0.30 -2.13
CA GLU A 52 9.26 0.32 -2.02
C GLU A 52 8.29 -0.71 -1.44
N TYR A 53 7.37 -0.26 -0.59
CA TYR A 53 6.46 -1.14 0.14
C TYR A 53 5.00 -0.71 -0.03
N ASP A 54 4.09 -1.66 0.09
CA ASP A 54 2.67 -1.37 0.22
C ASP A 54 2.29 -0.99 1.66
N ALA A 55 1.05 -0.55 1.87
CA ALA A 55 0.52 -0.15 3.17
C ALA A 55 0.56 -1.26 4.24
N SER A 56 0.69 -2.53 3.83
CA SER A 56 0.84 -3.69 4.73
C SER A 56 2.30 -4.03 5.02
N GLY A 57 3.26 -3.24 4.52
CA GLY A 57 4.70 -3.43 4.73
C GLY A 57 5.33 -4.49 3.83
N ARG A 58 4.68 -4.89 2.75
CA ARG A 58 5.20 -5.88 1.79
C ARG A 58 5.93 -5.17 0.65
N VAL A 59 7.03 -5.75 0.19
CA VAL A 59 7.88 -5.16 -0.87
C VAL A 59 7.14 -5.16 -2.21
N LEU A 60 6.94 -3.99 -2.82
CA LEU A 60 6.40 -3.84 -4.17
C LEU A 60 7.52 -3.78 -5.23
N ASN A 61 8.65 -3.14 -4.91
CA ASN A 61 9.73 -2.89 -5.86
C ASN A 61 11.11 -2.93 -5.16
N ILE A 62 12.10 -3.50 -5.84
CA ILE A 62 13.52 -3.43 -5.47
C ILE A 62 14.30 -2.88 -6.66
N THR A 63 14.87 -1.69 -6.55
CA THR A 63 15.73 -1.09 -7.57
C THR A 63 17.19 -1.24 -7.19
N TYR A 64 17.99 -1.86 -8.07
CA TYR A 64 19.41 -2.06 -7.88
C TYR A 64 20.23 -0.86 -8.39
N SER A 65 21.48 -0.72 -7.93
CA SER A 65 22.38 0.38 -8.35
C SER A 65 22.64 0.45 -9.86
N GLY A 66 22.42 -0.65 -10.58
CA GLY A 66 22.53 -0.71 -12.04
C GLY A 66 21.29 -0.23 -12.80
N GLY A 67 20.25 0.25 -12.11
CA GLY A 67 19.01 0.71 -12.73
C GLY A 67 18.01 -0.42 -13.03
N THR A 68 18.43 -1.68 -12.98
CA THR A 68 17.55 -2.84 -13.03
C THR A 68 16.67 -2.93 -11.78
N TYR A 69 15.51 -3.56 -11.90
CA TYR A 69 14.60 -3.70 -10.77
C TYR A 69 13.70 -4.95 -10.83
N ASP A 70 13.27 -5.39 -9.65
CA ASP A 70 12.26 -6.43 -9.46
C ASP A 70 10.94 -5.80 -9.00
N GLN A 71 9.82 -6.16 -9.65
CA GLN A 71 8.46 -5.83 -9.22
C GLN A 71 7.70 -7.06 -8.74
N TYR A 72 6.89 -6.88 -7.69
CA TYR A 72 6.13 -7.94 -7.05
C TYR A 72 4.64 -7.61 -7.00
N ASP A 73 3.81 -8.58 -7.35
CA ASP A 73 2.36 -8.50 -7.15
C ASP A 73 1.88 -9.57 -6.20
N TYR A 74 0.98 -9.17 -5.32
CA TYR A 74 0.43 -10.01 -4.28
C TYR A 74 -1.06 -10.26 -4.48
N ARG A 75 -1.51 -11.44 -4.06
CA ARG A 75 -2.91 -11.74 -3.79
C ARG A 75 -3.00 -12.26 -2.37
N MET A 76 -3.70 -11.52 -1.51
CA MET A 76 -3.56 -11.69 -0.06
C MET A 76 -2.06 -11.63 0.27
N ASP A 77 -1.48 -12.59 0.98
CA ASP A 77 -0.07 -12.58 1.38
C ASP A 77 0.84 -13.44 0.47
N LYS A 78 0.37 -13.80 -0.71
CA LYS A 78 1.14 -14.61 -1.67
C LYS A 78 1.57 -13.80 -2.86
N ILE A 79 2.85 -13.88 -3.22
CA ILE A 79 3.36 -13.36 -4.48
C ILE A 79 2.73 -14.19 -5.61
N ILE A 80 1.99 -13.54 -6.50
CA ILE A 80 1.38 -14.16 -7.68
C ILE A 80 2.15 -13.84 -8.96
N ARG A 81 2.97 -12.78 -8.94
CA ARG A 81 3.81 -12.38 -10.06
C ARG A 81 5.08 -11.71 -9.56
N LYS A 82 6.20 -12.04 -10.19
CA LYS A 82 7.47 -11.32 -10.09
C LYS A 82 7.90 -10.91 -11.49
N THR A 83 8.32 -9.67 -11.68
CA THR A 83 8.80 -9.18 -12.98
C THR A 83 10.19 -8.57 -12.80
N PHE A 84 11.17 -9.09 -13.53
CA PHE A 84 12.49 -8.48 -13.64
C PHE A 84 12.52 -7.53 -14.83
N VAL A 85 13.06 -6.33 -14.64
CA VAL A 85 13.20 -5.32 -15.68
C VAL A 85 14.64 -4.84 -15.76
N ASP A 86 15.14 -4.85 -16.99
CA ASP A 86 16.43 -4.32 -17.42
C ASP A 86 16.15 -3.49 -18.68
N GLU A 87 16.83 -2.36 -18.85
CA GLU A 87 16.70 -1.52 -20.04
C GLU A 87 17.00 -2.27 -21.35
N ASN A 88 17.81 -3.33 -21.28
CA ASN A 88 18.23 -4.11 -22.45
C ASN A 88 17.31 -5.31 -22.76
N PHE A 89 16.39 -5.65 -21.86
CA PHE A 89 15.54 -6.83 -22.00
C PHE A 89 14.07 -6.50 -21.75
N PRO A 90 13.14 -7.07 -22.54
CA PRO A 90 11.73 -6.88 -22.25
C PRO A 90 11.40 -7.44 -20.84
N PRO A 91 10.50 -6.79 -20.08
CA PRO A 91 10.06 -7.30 -18.78
C PRO A 91 9.57 -8.75 -18.88
N ILE A 92 10.15 -9.64 -18.07
CA ILE A 92 9.78 -11.06 -18.05
C ILE A 92 8.94 -11.35 -16.80
N PRO A 93 7.60 -11.50 -16.93
CA PRO A 93 6.75 -11.82 -15.78
C PRO A 93 6.78 -13.32 -15.47
N ILE A 94 7.27 -13.66 -14.30
CA ILE A 94 7.15 -15.00 -13.70
C ILE A 94 5.83 -15.05 -12.94
N ARG A 95 4.89 -15.88 -13.39
CA ARG A 95 3.60 -16.08 -12.69
C ARG A 95 3.67 -17.34 -11.83
N PHE A 96 3.41 -17.17 -10.55
CA PHE A 96 3.27 -18.27 -9.62
C PHE A 96 1.82 -18.71 -9.67
N SER A 97 1.49 -19.62 -10.60
CA SER A 97 0.18 -20.27 -10.56
C SER A 97 0.08 -21.02 -9.24
N SER A 98 -0.99 -20.78 -8.49
CA SER A 98 -1.42 -21.74 -7.48
C SER A 98 -1.67 -23.04 -8.25
N ILE A 99 -0.85 -24.07 -8.02
CA ILE A 99 -1.13 -25.42 -8.51
C ILE A 99 -2.62 -25.67 -8.23
N ARG A 100 -3.42 -25.79 -9.29
CA ARG A 100 -4.80 -26.23 -9.17
C ARG A 100 -4.71 -27.62 -8.55
N ARG A 101 -5.12 -27.76 -7.29
CA ARG A 101 -5.45 -29.07 -6.75
C ARG A 101 -6.80 -29.43 -7.37
N ASP A 102 -6.72 -29.95 -8.59
CA ASP A 102 -7.83 -30.68 -9.17
C ASP A 102 -7.94 -31.96 -8.34
N TRP A 103 -9.03 -32.07 -7.56
CA TRP A 103 -9.49 -33.29 -6.91
C TRP A 103 -10.60 -33.89 -7.77
#